data_AF-A0A956P0S6-F1
#
_entry.id   AF-A0A956P0S6-F1
#
_cell.length_a   1.000
_cell.length_b   1.000
_cell.length_c   1.000
_cell.angle_alpha   90.00
_cell.angle_beta   90.00
_cell.angle_gamma   90.00
#
_symmetry.space_group_name_H-M   'P 1'
#
loop_
_entity.id
_entity.type
_entity.pdbx_description
1 polymer ?
#
loop_
_entity_poly.entity_id
_entity_poly.type
_entity_poly.pdbx_seq_one_letter_code
_entity_poly.pdbx_strand_id
1 'polypeptide(L)'
;MTGTILGKIKDDYIIQPTDSKPNRNIMVVGGPGSYKTQGFVITNVLNETENSIVVTDPKGEVYENTADFKKQQGYDVHVINFSKMNHSDRYNPIDYVNSDTDATNVATKIVDSSNKEGKKDIWYYSQRSLLSALISYVKYENKPENRNMEGIINFLQNHAEADKAGEESELDNVFASLEIQHPAKRLYELGYKKS
;
A
#
# COMPACT_ATOMS: atom_id res chain seq x y z
N MET A 1 22.52 24.13 -8.47
CA MET A 1 21.32 24.85 -8.01
C MET A 1 20.26 23.80 -7.76
N THR A 2 19.76 23.68 -6.53
CA THR A 2 18.79 22.64 -6.14
C THR A 2 17.38 23.09 -6.48
N GLY A 3 16.59 22.23 -7.13
CA GLY A 3 15.21 22.54 -7.49
C GLY A 3 14.69 21.70 -8.63
N THR A 4 13.39 21.81 -8.90
CA THR A 4 12.74 21.08 -9.99
C THR A 4 12.99 21.76 -11.33
N ILE A 5 13.52 21.03 -12.30
CA ILE A 5 13.72 21.49 -13.67
C ILE A 5 12.36 21.53 -14.37
N LEU A 6 11.91 22.73 -14.72
CA LEU A 6 10.64 22.96 -15.42
C LEU A 6 10.78 22.88 -16.94
N GLY A 7 11.98 23.14 -17.47
CA GLY A 7 12.27 23.11 -18.90
C GLY A 7 13.54 23.86 -19.25
N LYS A 8 13.74 24.08 -20.56
CA LYS A 8 14.88 24.81 -21.11
C LYS A 8 14.37 25.93 -22.02
N ILE A 9 14.91 27.14 -21.87
CA ILE A 9 14.72 28.26 -22.82
C ILE A 9 16.09 28.61 -23.38
N LYS A 10 16.25 28.47 -24.71
CA LYS A 10 17.55 28.63 -25.38
C LYS A 10 18.59 27.69 -24.76
N ASP A 11 19.59 28.24 -24.06
CA ASP A 11 20.66 27.50 -23.39
C ASP A 11 20.56 27.49 -21.86
N ASP A 12 19.52 28.12 -21.30
CA ASP A 12 19.30 28.19 -19.86
C ASP A 12 18.19 27.24 -19.41
N TYR A 13 18.36 26.67 -18.23
CA TYR A 13 17.34 25.85 -17.55
C TYR A 13 16.43 26.75 -16.71
N ILE A 14 15.12 26.52 -16.82
CA ILE A 14 14.15 27.07 -15.87
C ILE A 14 14.06 26.11 -14.70
N ILE A 15 14.44 26.56 -13.51
CA ILE A 15 14.43 25.77 -12.29
C ILE A 15 13.48 26.43 -11.30
N GLN A 16 12.59 25.66 -10.71
CA GLN A 16 11.85 26.05 -9.51
C GLN A 16 12.70 25.71 -8.28
N PRO A 17 13.23 26.70 -7.55
CA PRO A 17 14.10 26.44 -6.40
C PRO A 17 13.39 25.68 -5.28
N THR A 18 14.13 24.83 -4.56
CA THR A 18 13.60 24.06 -3.42
C THR A 18 13.14 24.93 -2.26
N ASP A 19 13.71 26.12 -2.09
CA ASP A 19 13.37 27.12 -1.06
C ASP A 19 12.18 28.02 -1.47
N SER A 20 11.54 27.75 -2.61
CA SER A 20 10.32 28.44 -3.03
C SER A 20 9.10 28.08 -2.16
N LYS A 21 7.95 28.75 -2.40
CA LYS A 21 6.71 28.65 -1.61
C LYS A 21 6.30 27.18 -1.29
N PRO A 22 5.54 26.94 -0.20
CA PRO A 22 5.33 25.60 0.35
C PRO A 22 4.67 24.59 -0.60
N ASN A 23 3.75 25.04 -1.47
CA ASN A 23 3.08 24.16 -2.42
C ASN A 23 3.81 24.18 -3.78
N ARG A 24 4.47 23.07 -4.10
CA ARG A 24 5.27 22.87 -5.32
C ARG A 24 4.70 21.76 -6.22
N ASN A 25 3.40 21.51 -6.14
CA ASN A 25 2.75 20.53 -7.01
C ASN A 25 2.81 21.01 -8.46
N ILE A 26 3.24 20.14 -9.37
CA ILE A 26 3.39 20.44 -10.79
C ILE A 26 2.49 19.50 -11.60
N MET A 27 1.74 20.07 -12.54
CA MET A 27 0.94 19.32 -13.51
C MET A 27 1.58 19.46 -14.89
N VAL A 28 1.94 18.33 -15.50
CA VAL A 28 2.51 18.27 -16.85
C VAL A 28 1.53 17.63 -17.81
N VAL A 29 1.15 18.35 -18.86
CA VAL A 29 0.18 17.92 -19.86
C VAL A 29 0.83 17.85 -21.23
N GLY A 30 0.55 16.79 -21.97
CA GLY A 30 1.05 16.60 -23.34
C GLY A 30 0.51 15.32 -23.94
N GLY A 31 0.40 15.27 -25.27
CA GLY A 31 -0.07 14.07 -25.99
C GLY A 31 0.90 12.88 -25.86
N PRO A 32 0.52 11.68 -26.34
CA PRO A 32 1.48 10.59 -26.54
C PRO A 32 2.70 11.06 -27.37
N GLY A 33 3.89 10.59 -27.04
CA GLY A 33 5.13 10.99 -27.76
C GLY A 33 5.65 12.40 -27.46
N SER A 34 5.03 13.16 -26.56
CA SER A 34 5.48 14.51 -26.16
C SER A 34 6.66 14.53 -25.18
N TYR A 35 7.32 13.39 -24.95
CA TYR A 35 8.47 13.29 -24.05
C TYR A 35 8.18 13.67 -22.59
N LYS A 36 6.94 13.51 -22.09
CA LYS A 36 6.63 13.76 -20.66
C LYS A 36 7.53 12.96 -19.72
N THR A 37 7.70 11.66 -19.99
CA THR A 37 8.53 10.81 -19.14
C THR A 37 10.01 11.20 -19.26
N GLN A 38 10.55 11.25 -20.48
CA GLN A 38 11.97 11.51 -20.73
C GLN A 38 12.37 12.94 -20.36
N GLY A 39 11.60 13.93 -20.79
CA GLY A 39 11.92 15.34 -20.66
C GLY A 39 11.64 15.91 -19.26
N PHE A 40 10.63 15.41 -18.56
CA PHE A 40 10.26 15.92 -17.23
C PHE A 40 10.51 14.91 -16.10
N VAL A 41 9.93 13.71 -16.17
CA VAL A 41 9.98 12.76 -15.04
C VAL A 41 11.39 12.24 -14.82
N ILE A 42 12.02 11.59 -15.81
CA ILE A 42 13.37 11.04 -15.73
C ILE A 42 14.38 12.14 -15.40
N THR A 43 14.29 13.29 -16.09
CA THR A 43 15.15 14.46 -15.81
C THR A 43 15.10 14.86 -14.34
N ASN A 44 13.91 15.01 -13.76
CA ASN A 44 13.76 15.46 -12.38
C ASN A 44 14.10 14.36 -11.37
N VAL A 45 13.83 13.09 -11.70
CA VAL A 45 14.33 11.97 -10.90
C VAL A 45 15.84 12.07 -10.83
N LEU A 46 16.56 12.08 -11.96
CA LEU A 46 18.04 12.14 -11.98
C LEU A 46 18.61 13.37 -11.25
N ASN A 47 17.96 14.53 -11.37
CA ASN A 47 18.39 15.79 -10.77
C ASN A 47 18.23 15.85 -9.23
N GLU A 48 17.21 15.21 -8.67
CA GLU A 48 16.99 15.22 -7.20
C GLU A 48 18.09 14.42 -6.48
N THR A 49 18.66 14.97 -5.41
CA THR A 49 19.82 14.40 -4.70
C THR A 49 19.66 14.36 -3.18
N GLU A 50 18.64 15.02 -2.65
CA GLU A 50 18.46 15.26 -1.21
C GLU A 50 17.18 14.59 -0.68
N ASN A 51 16.12 14.56 -1.47
CA ASN A 51 14.79 14.10 -1.04
C ASN A 51 14.49 12.68 -1.48
N SER A 52 13.65 11.98 -0.70
CA SER A 52 13.06 10.69 -1.09
C SER A 52 12.16 10.85 -2.32
N ILE A 53 12.23 9.88 -3.23
CA ILE A 53 11.51 9.88 -4.50
C ILE A 53 10.60 8.65 -4.55
N VAL A 54 9.31 8.87 -4.83
CA VAL A 54 8.36 7.78 -5.11
C VAL A 54 7.81 8.00 -6.50
N VAL A 55 7.97 7.01 -7.38
CA VAL A 55 7.53 7.07 -8.78
C VAL A 55 6.52 5.97 -9.04
N THR A 56 5.36 6.33 -9.58
CA THR A 56 4.44 5.39 -10.19
C THR A 56 4.89 5.16 -11.65
N ASP A 57 5.40 3.97 -11.95
CA ASP A 57 6.01 3.66 -13.25
C ASP A 57 5.31 2.46 -13.91
N PRO A 58 4.20 2.67 -14.64
CA PRO A 58 3.45 1.59 -15.26
C PRO A 58 4.23 0.81 -16.32
N LYS A 59 5.30 1.38 -16.89
CA LYS A 59 6.09 0.78 -17.97
C LYS A 59 7.44 0.25 -17.50
N GLY A 60 7.91 0.65 -16.33
CA GLY A 60 9.25 0.31 -15.83
C GLY A 60 10.37 1.20 -16.40
N GLU A 61 10.05 2.12 -17.31
CA GLU A 61 11.06 2.90 -18.03
C GLU A 61 11.80 3.89 -17.13
N VAL A 62 11.19 4.38 -16.06
CA VAL A 62 11.86 5.28 -15.11
C VAL A 62 12.84 4.49 -14.27
N TYR A 63 12.43 3.34 -13.74
CA TYR A 63 13.32 2.47 -12.96
C TYR A 63 14.53 2.02 -13.80
N GLU A 64 14.28 1.46 -14.98
CA GLU A 64 15.32 0.96 -15.88
C GLU A 64 16.36 2.03 -16.26
N ASN A 65 15.92 3.28 -16.48
CA ASN A 65 16.82 4.36 -16.89
C ASN A 65 17.51 5.11 -15.74
N THR A 66 17.03 4.97 -14.50
CA THR A 66 17.50 5.83 -13.39
C THR A 66 18.03 5.09 -12.16
N ALA A 67 17.66 3.82 -11.96
CA ALA A 67 17.97 3.10 -10.72
C ALA A 67 19.47 3.01 -10.43
N ASP A 68 20.28 2.63 -11.41
CA ASP A 68 21.73 2.49 -11.22
C ASP A 68 22.41 3.84 -10.93
N PHE A 69 21.97 4.90 -11.61
CA PHE A 69 22.46 6.25 -11.35
C PHE A 69 22.07 6.73 -9.95
N LYS A 70 20.84 6.42 -9.50
CA LYS A 70 20.38 6.76 -8.16
C LYS A 70 21.17 6.05 -7.07
N LYS A 71 21.49 4.76 -7.27
CA LYS A 71 22.39 4.02 -6.36
C LYS A 71 23.77 4.66 -6.30
N GLN A 72 24.31 5.12 -7.42
CA GLN A 72 25.59 5.86 -7.46
C GLN A 72 25.52 7.20 -6.73
N GLN A 73 24.35 7.85 -6.71
CA GLN A 73 24.10 9.05 -5.90
C GLN A 73 23.86 8.74 -4.40
N GLY A 74 23.95 7.47 -3.97
CA GLY A 74 23.81 7.06 -2.58
C GLY A 74 22.38 6.75 -2.13
N TYR A 75 21.41 6.70 -3.06
CA TYR A 75 20.05 6.30 -2.73
C TYR A 75 19.95 4.79 -2.50
N ASP A 76 19.14 4.41 -1.51
CA ASP A 76 18.60 3.06 -1.42
C ASP A 76 17.38 2.94 -2.36
N VAL A 77 17.50 2.09 -3.38
CA VAL A 77 16.55 2.04 -4.49
C VAL A 77 15.81 0.71 -4.46
N HIS A 78 14.50 0.79 -4.26
CA HIS A 78 13.57 -0.35 -4.23
C HIS A 78 12.54 -0.26 -5.36
N VAL A 79 12.05 -1.41 -5.82
CA VAL A 79 10.99 -1.55 -6.83
C VAL A 79 9.90 -2.50 -6.34
N ILE A 80 8.66 -2.01 -6.32
CA ILE A 80 7.48 -2.84 -6.08
C ILE A 80 6.84 -3.18 -7.43
N ASN A 81 7.19 -4.34 -7.97
CA ASN A 81 6.68 -4.82 -9.25
C ASN A 81 5.47 -5.75 -9.04
N PHE A 82 4.26 -5.23 -9.28
CA PHE A 82 3.02 -6.00 -9.17
C PHE A 82 2.75 -6.93 -10.36
N SER A 83 3.42 -6.74 -11.49
CA SER A 83 3.26 -7.57 -12.69
C SER A 83 4.16 -8.79 -12.67
N LYS A 84 5.40 -8.63 -12.17
CA LYS A 84 6.41 -9.68 -12.06
C LYS A 84 6.99 -9.70 -10.65
N MET A 85 6.31 -10.40 -9.75
CA MET A 85 6.65 -10.46 -8.32
C MET A 85 8.05 -11.03 -8.04
N ASN A 86 8.63 -11.79 -8.96
CA ASN A 86 10.00 -12.30 -8.87
C ASN A 86 11.09 -11.22 -9.09
N HIS A 87 10.74 -10.10 -9.71
CA HIS A 87 11.59 -8.92 -9.93
C HIS A 87 11.16 -7.74 -9.06
N SER A 88 10.50 -8.03 -7.94
CA SER A 88 10.01 -7.05 -6.97
C SER A 88 10.78 -7.24 -5.67
N ASP A 89 11.08 -6.15 -4.96
CA ASP A 89 11.53 -6.20 -3.56
C ASP A 89 10.42 -6.68 -2.61
N ARG A 90 9.21 -6.86 -3.16
CA ARG A 90 7.99 -7.32 -2.48
C ARG A 90 7.51 -6.31 -1.45
N TYR A 91 6.27 -6.49 -1.03
CA TYR A 91 5.65 -5.61 -0.04
C TYR A 91 4.59 -6.39 0.71
N ASN A 92 4.65 -6.34 2.04
CA ASN A 92 3.64 -6.91 2.91
C ASN A 92 3.04 -5.78 3.78
N PRO A 93 1.78 -5.38 3.55
CA PRO A 93 1.17 -4.28 4.30
C PRO A 93 0.98 -4.63 5.79
N ILE A 94 0.95 -5.92 6.15
CA ILE A 94 0.76 -6.38 7.54
C ILE A 94 2.00 -6.05 8.39
N ASP A 95 3.18 -5.91 7.80
CA ASP A 95 4.40 -5.54 8.53
C ASP A 95 4.28 -4.15 9.17
N TYR A 96 3.50 -3.25 8.55
CA TYR A 96 3.29 -1.87 8.98
C TYR A 96 2.08 -1.69 9.90
N VAL A 97 1.33 -2.76 10.20
CA VAL A 97 0.19 -2.70 11.12
C VAL A 97 0.68 -2.70 12.56
N ASN A 98 0.49 -1.58 13.26
CA ASN A 98 0.83 -1.45 14.69
C ASN A 98 -0.37 -1.01 15.54
N SER A 99 -1.52 -0.79 14.91
CA SER A 99 -2.75 -0.36 15.55
C SER A 99 -3.99 -0.88 14.81
N ASP A 100 -5.13 -0.86 15.48
CA ASP A 100 -6.45 -1.16 14.89
C ASP A 100 -6.73 -0.28 13.67
N THR A 101 -6.31 0.99 13.73
CA THR A 101 -6.48 1.95 12.63
C THR A 101 -5.69 1.52 11.41
N ASP A 102 -4.45 1.04 11.59
CA ASP A 102 -3.63 0.54 10.48
C ASP A 102 -4.24 -0.71 9.86
N ALA A 103 -4.67 -1.67 10.68
CA ALA A 103 -5.36 -2.88 10.20
C ALA A 103 -6.61 -2.51 9.39
N THR A 104 -7.40 -1.57 9.92
CA THR A 104 -8.61 -1.08 9.24
C THR A 104 -8.29 -0.36 7.94
N ASN A 105 -7.22 0.43 7.91
CA ASN A 105 -6.78 1.13 6.70
C ASN A 105 -6.36 0.14 5.61
N VAL A 106 -5.55 -0.88 5.95
CA VAL A 106 -5.14 -1.93 5.02
C VAL A 106 -6.37 -2.69 4.50
N ALA A 107 -7.26 -3.13 5.39
CA ALA A 107 -8.50 -3.80 5.01
C ALA A 107 -9.36 -2.94 4.08
N THR A 108 -9.51 -1.65 4.39
CA THR A 108 -10.27 -0.70 3.57
C THR A 108 -9.70 -0.60 2.17
N LYS A 109 -8.38 -0.47 2.01
CA LYS A 109 -7.76 -0.38 0.67
C LYS A 109 -7.94 -1.64 -0.15
N ILE A 110 -7.88 -2.82 0.48
CA ILE A 110 -8.13 -4.09 -0.20
C ILE A 110 -9.59 -4.18 -0.64
N VAL A 111 -10.54 -3.93 0.27
CA VAL A 111 -11.98 -4.00 -0.01
C VAL A 111 -12.41 -2.95 -1.04
N ASP A 112 -11.90 -1.73 -0.97
CA ASP A 112 -12.15 -0.67 -1.95
C ASP A 112 -11.67 -1.07 -3.35
N SER A 113 -10.52 -1.76 -3.45
CA SER A 113 -9.98 -2.19 -4.74
C SER A 113 -10.84 -3.25 -5.43
N SER A 114 -11.56 -4.08 -4.65
CA SER A 114 -12.45 -5.12 -5.15
C SER A 114 -13.87 -4.62 -5.43
N ASN A 115 -14.31 -3.56 -4.73
CA ASN A 115 -15.64 -2.98 -4.87
C ASN A 115 -15.57 -1.72 -5.76
N LYS A 116 -15.67 -1.90 -7.09
CA LYS A 116 -15.74 -0.78 -8.05
C LYS A 116 -16.95 0.10 -7.77
N GLU A 117 -16.73 1.41 -7.54
CA GLU A 117 -17.72 2.51 -7.48
C GLU A 117 -19.15 2.11 -7.05
N GLY A 118 -19.25 1.29 -6.00
CA GLY A 118 -20.50 0.78 -5.45
C GLY A 118 -20.85 1.50 -4.15
N LYS A 119 -22.15 1.51 -3.81
CA LYS A 119 -22.58 1.94 -2.47
C LYS A 119 -21.86 1.11 -1.41
N LYS A 120 -21.36 1.77 -0.36
CA LYS A 120 -20.90 1.12 0.88
C LYS A 120 -22.11 0.54 1.61
N ASP A 121 -22.55 -0.63 1.17
CA ASP A 121 -23.64 -1.38 1.77
C ASP A 121 -23.16 -2.19 2.97
N ILE A 122 -24.07 -2.96 3.57
CA ILE A 122 -23.77 -3.77 4.75
C ILE A 122 -22.65 -4.77 4.43
N TRP A 123 -22.66 -5.38 3.24
CA TRP A 123 -21.64 -6.34 2.82
C TRP A 123 -20.25 -5.71 2.75
N TYR A 124 -20.13 -4.49 2.22
CA TYR A 124 -18.88 -3.75 2.23
C TYR A 124 -18.34 -3.55 3.65
N TYR A 125 -19.19 -3.13 4.59
CA TYR A 125 -18.76 -2.91 5.98
C TYR A 125 -18.41 -4.21 6.69
N SER A 126 -19.18 -5.28 6.48
CA SER A 126 -18.90 -6.60 7.05
C SER A 126 -17.58 -7.17 6.52
N GLN A 127 -17.31 -7.08 5.21
CA GLN A 127 -16.03 -7.47 4.61
C GLN A 127 -14.85 -6.71 5.22
N ARG A 128 -14.98 -5.38 5.32
CA ARG A 128 -13.93 -4.52 5.89
C ARG A 128 -13.67 -4.87 7.34
N SER A 129 -14.71 -5.01 8.16
CA SER A 129 -14.58 -5.32 9.58
C SER A 129 -13.95 -6.69 9.82
N LEU A 130 -14.42 -7.72 9.11
CA LEU A 130 -13.87 -9.06 9.21
C LEU A 130 -12.39 -9.07 8.83
N LEU A 131 -12.05 -8.47 7.68
CA LEU A 131 -10.66 -8.41 7.22
C LEU A 131 -9.76 -7.63 8.19
N SER A 132 -10.27 -6.57 8.83
CA SER A 132 -9.52 -5.81 9.84
C SER A 132 -9.19 -6.67 11.06
N ALA A 133 -10.15 -7.46 11.53
CA ALA A 133 -9.97 -8.39 12.64
C ALA A 133 -8.98 -9.51 12.29
N LEU A 134 -9.08 -10.09 11.09
CA LEU A 134 -8.18 -11.14 10.61
C LEU A 134 -6.74 -10.65 10.44
N ILE A 135 -6.54 -9.45 9.87
CA ILE A 135 -5.21 -8.82 9.77
C ILE A 135 -4.60 -8.67 11.17
N SER A 136 -5.39 -8.19 12.13
CA SER A 136 -4.93 -8.03 13.51
C SER A 136 -4.62 -9.37 14.16
N TYR A 137 -5.46 -10.38 13.98
CA TYR A 137 -5.24 -11.72 14.51
C TYR A 137 -3.91 -12.28 13.98
N VAL A 138 -3.75 -12.30 12.66
CA VAL A 138 -2.54 -12.81 12.02
C VAL A 138 -1.29 -12.00 12.43
N LYS A 139 -1.40 -10.69 12.62
CA LYS A 139 -0.29 -9.86 13.07
C LYS A 139 0.23 -10.24 14.47
N TYR A 140 -0.67 -10.49 15.42
CA TYR A 140 -0.33 -10.64 16.83
C TYR A 140 -0.20 -12.10 17.28
N GLU A 141 -1.00 -13.01 16.72
CA GLU A 141 -1.05 -14.43 17.13
C GLU A 141 -0.13 -15.32 16.29
N ASN A 142 0.02 -15.04 14.99
CA ASN A 142 0.85 -15.88 14.13
C ASN A 142 2.36 -15.58 14.30
N LYS A 143 3.16 -16.62 14.03
CA LYS A 143 4.62 -16.49 13.85
C LYS A 143 4.95 -15.50 12.72
N PRO A 144 6.08 -14.77 12.82
CA PRO A 144 6.50 -13.78 11.82
C PRO A 144 6.43 -14.26 10.37
N GLU A 145 6.84 -15.50 10.06
CA GLU A 145 6.77 -16.05 8.69
C GLU A 145 5.35 -16.14 8.11
N ASN A 146 4.32 -16.20 8.97
CA ASN A 146 2.92 -16.37 8.61
C ASN A 146 2.11 -15.07 8.75
N ARG A 147 2.77 -13.90 8.95
CA ARG A 147 2.13 -12.59 9.09
C ARG A 147 1.83 -11.94 7.75
N ASN A 148 1.16 -12.67 6.87
CA ASN A 148 0.92 -12.26 5.49
C ASN A 148 -0.49 -12.69 5.03
N MET A 149 -0.84 -12.39 3.78
CA MET A 149 -2.15 -12.72 3.22
C MET A 149 -2.42 -14.24 3.18
N GLU A 150 -1.39 -15.05 2.98
CA GLU A 150 -1.52 -16.52 3.02
C GLU A 150 -1.89 -16.99 4.43
N GLY A 151 -1.28 -16.41 5.48
CA GLY A 151 -1.66 -16.67 6.86
C GLY A 151 -3.12 -16.34 7.18
N ILE A 152 -3.66 -15.27 6.58
CA ILE A 152 -5.09 -14.92 6.71
C ILE A 152 -5.97 -15.97 6.02
N ILE A 153 -5.61 -16.38 4.80
CA ILE A 153 -6.37 -17.39 4.05
C ILE A 153 -6.34 -18.73 4.78
N ASN A 154 -5.18 -19.17 5.25
CA ASN A 154 -5.02 -20.41 6.00
C ASN A 154 -5.84 -20.39 7.29
N PHE A 155 -5.81 -19.27 8.02
CA PHE A 155 -6.64 -19.11 9.21
C PHE A 155 -8.14 -19.24 8.89
N LEU A 156 -8.61 -18.56 7.84
CA LEU A 156 -10.00 -18.68 7.40
C LEU A 156 -10.35 -20.10 6.99
N GLN A 157 -9.54 -20.77 6.17
CA GLN A 157 -9.82 -22.13 5.71
C GLN A 157 -9.92 -23.14 6.87
N ASN A 158 -9.16 -22.94 7.93
CA ASN A 158 -9.16 -23.84 9.09
C ASN A 158 -10.30 -23.59 10.09
N HIS A 159 -11.01 -22.46 10.02
CA HIS A 159 -12.02 -22.08 11.03
C HIS A 159 -13.34 -21.56 10.43
N ALA A 160 -13.46 -21.40 9.11
CA ALA A 160 -14.65 -20.83 8.45
C ALA A 160 -15.72 -21.87 8.11
N GLU A 161 -15.49 -23.17 8.35
CA GLU A 161 -16.57 -24.15 8.18
C GLU A 161 -17.60 -23.96 9.29
N ALA A 162 -18.87 -23.84 8.88
CA ALA A 162 -19.99 -23.85 9.80
C ALA A 162 -20.19 -25.30 10.25
N ASP A 163 -19.85 -25.60 11.50
CA ASP A 163 -20.47 -26.72 12.17
C ASP A 163 -22.00 -26.52 12.14
N LYS A 164 -22.68 -27.60 11.79
CA LYS A 164 -24.13 -27.81 11.64
C LYS A 164 -25.04 -26.69 12.17
N ALA A 165 -26.10 -26.39 11.41
CA ALA A 165 -27.13 -25.42 11.77
C ALA A 165 -27.54 -25.49 13.26
N GLY A 166 -27.11 -24.48 14.04
CA GLY A 166 -27.37 -24.37 15.48
C GLY A 166 -26.12 -24.26 16.36
N GLU A 167 -24.91 -24.52 15.84
CA GLU A 167 -23.65 -24.37 16.60
C GLU A 167 -23.00 -22.99 16.36
N GLU A 168 -22.29 -22.46 17.38
CA GLU A 168 -21.54 -21.21 17.25
C GLU A 168 -20.39 -21.39 16.25
N SER A 169 -20.15 -20.39 15.40
CA SER A 169 -19.07 -20.44 14.40
C SER A 169 -17.72 -20.67 15.07
N GLU A 170 -16.89 -21.55 14.54
CA GLU A 170 -15.54 -21.78 15.05
C GLU A 170 -14.71 -20.46 15.07
N LEU A 171 -14.90 -19.59 14.08
CA LEU A 171 -14.37 -18.23 14.10
C LEU A 171 -14.81 -17.44 15.34
N ASP A 172 -16.10 -17.45 15.68
CA ASP A 172 -16.61 -16.75 16.88
C ASP A 172 -15.93 -17.28 18.14
N ASN A 173 -15.75 -18.60 18.25
CA ASN A 173 -15.09 -19.24 19.39
C ASN A 173 -13.62 -18.83 19.50
N VAL A 174 -12.89 -18.80 18.38
CA VAL A 174 -11.48 -18.37 18.36
C VAL A 174 -11.37 -16.93 18.82
N PHE A 175 -12.15 -16.00 18.24
CA PHE A 175 -12.09 -14.58 18.63
C PHE A 175 -12.57 -14.35 20.07
N ALA A 176 -13.56 -15.11 20.55
CA ALA A 176 -14.03 -15.04 21.93
C ALA A 176 -12.97 -15.50 22.94
N SER A 177 -12.12 -16.47 22.56
CA SER A 177 -11.05 -17.01 23.42
C SER A 177 -9.89 -16.03 23.66
N LEU A 178 -9.74 -15.01 22.82
CA LEU A 178 -8.69 -14.00 22.96
C LEU A 178 -8.91 -13.13 24.19
N GLU A 179 -7.82 -12.56 24.71
CA GLU A 179 -7.87 -11.60 25.81
C GLU A 179 -8.78 -10.41 25.50
N ILE A 180 -9.44 -9.86 26.51
CA ILE A 180 -10.40 -8.75 26.36
C ILE A 180 -9.77 -7.52 25.69
N GLN A 181 -8.49 -7.26 25.95
CA GLN A 181 -7.76 -6.13 25.37
C GLN A 181 -7.12 -6.44 24.02
N HIS A 182 -7.29 -7.66 23.50
CA HIS A 182 -6.67 -8.07 22.25
C HIS A 182 -7.28 -7.30 21.06
N PRO A 183 -6.45 -6.62 20.22
CA PRO A 183 -6.92 -5.82 19.09
C PRO A 183 -7.89 -6.56 18.16
N ALA A 184 -7.57 -7.81 17.84
CA ALA A 184 -8.36 -8.61 16.91
C ALA A 184 -9.76 -8.94 17.46
N LYS A 185 -9.89 -9.18 18.77
CA LYS A 185 -11.19 -9.43 19.43
C LYS A 185 -12.07 -8.20 19.38
N ARG A 186 -11.51 -7.04 19.75
CA ARG A 186 -12.21 -5.76 19.71
C ARG A 186 -12.74 -5.45 18.30
N LEU A 187 -11.90 -5.59 17.28
CA LEU A 187 -12.29 -5.36 15.89
C LEU A 187 -13.39 -6.34 15.41
N TYR A 188 -13.30 -7.60 15.82
CA TYR A 188 -14.28 -8.63 15.46
C TYR A 188 -15.65 -8.39 16.12
N GLU A 189 -15.69 -8.21 17.43
CA GLU A 189 -16.93 -8.05 18.20
C GLU A 189 -17.65 -6.73 17.91
N LEU A 190 -16.89 -5.63 17.78
CA LEU A 190 -17.48 -4.31 17.51
C LEU A 190 -17.78 -4.09 16.03
N GLY A 191 -16.93 -4.65 15.15
CA GLY A 191 -16.99 -4.37 13.72
C GLY A 191 -17.76 -5.41 12.91
N TYR A 192 -17.67 -6.70 13.25
CA TYR A 192 -18.24 -7.79 12.44
C TYR A 192 -19.47 -8.42 13.10
N LYS A 193 -19.37 -8.89 14.35
CA LYS A 193 -20.46 -9.60 15.04
C LYS A 193 -21.72 -8.75 15.30
N LYS A 194 -21.57 -7.42 15.33
CA LYS A 194 -22.67 -6.46 15.53
C LYS A 194 -23.21 -5.84 14.22
N SER A 195 -22.62 -6.15 13.07
CA SER A 195 -22.99 -5.63 11.75
C SER A 195 -24.04 -6.49 11.08
#